data_AF-A0A846CTT6-F1
#
_entry.id   AF-A0A846CTT6-F1
#
_cell.length_a   1.000
_cell.length_b   1.000
_cell.length_c   1.000
_cell.angle_alpha   90.00
_cell.angle_beta   90.00
_cell.angle_gamma   90.00
#
_symmetry.space_group_name_H-M   'P 1'
#
loop_
_entity.id
_entity.type
_entity.pdbx_description
1 polymer ?
#
loop_
_entity_poly.entity_id
_entity_poly.type
_entity_poly.pdbx_seq_one_letter_code
_entity_poly.pdbx_strand_id
1 'polypeptide(L)' 'GKLLREQGYAETIAAVGNYHLSKDGTFTLLTEYDRAAAEERIWFATPNLRFRVSLIKTSSGQGVTTASFSSEIRDLSQSD' A
#
# COMPACT_ATOMS: atom_id res chain seq x y z
N GLY A 1 -11.54 -5.33 -5.19
CA GLY A 1 -11.15 -5.88 -6.51
C GLY A 1 -9.78 -6.51 -6.43
N LYS A 2 -9.17 -6.79 -7.59
CA LYS A 2 -7.80 -7.30 -7.70
C LYS A 2 -6.88 -6.24 -8.33
N LEU A 3 -5.69 -6.05 -7.78
CA LEU A 3 -4.64 -5.18 -8.31
C LEU A 3 -3.47 -6.06 -8.75
N LEU A 4 -3.18 -6.05 -10.04
CA LEU A 4 -2.03 -6.74 -10.61
C LEU A 4 -0.82 -5.82 -10.54
N ARG A 5 0.29 -6.31 -10.01
CA ARG A 5 1.58 -5.60 -10.03
C ARG A 5 2.56 -6.38 -10.90
N GLU A 6 3.53 -5.67 -11.46
CA GLU A 6 4.68 -6.34 -12.06
C GLU A 6 5.44 -7.16 -11.01
N GLN A 7 6.12 -8.19 -11.49
CA GLN A 7 7.01 -9.01 -10.68
C GLN A 7 8.17 -8.14 -10.18
N GLY A 8 8.13 -7.74 -8.91
CA GLY A 8 9.16 -6.88 -8.32
C GLY A 8 10.49 -7.64 -8.09
N TYR A 9 11.56 -6.89 -7.86
CA TYR A 9 12.92 -7.43 -7.61
C TYR A 9 13.05 -8.33 -6.38
N ALA A 10 12.14 -8.23 -5.41
CA ALA A 10 12.21 -8.97 -4.15
C ALA A 10 11.60 -10.38 -4.24
N GLU A 11 10.66 -10.63 -5.16
CA GLU A 11 9.82 -11.83 -5.13
C GLU A 11 9.50 -12.33 -6.54
N THR A 12 9.83 -13.59 -6.79
CA THR A 12 9.70 -14.31 -8.06
C THR A 12 8.26 -14.67 -8.43
N ILE A 13 7.22 -14.12 -7.77
CA ILE A 13 5.82 -14.44 -8.04
C ILE A 13 5.03 -13.14 -8.26
N ALA A 14 4.20 -13.13 -9.32
CA ALA A 14 3.22 -12.08 -9.53
C ALA A 14 2.19 -12.08 -8.39
N ALA A 15 2.36 -11.18 -7.42
CA ALA A 15 1.42 -11.07 -6.31
C ALA A 15 0.15 -10.35 -6.79
N VAL A 16 -0.98 -11.05 -6.80
CA VAL A 16 -2.29 -10.45 -7.06
C VAL A 16 -2.78 -9.83 -5.76
N GLY A 17 -2.73 -8.51 -5.66
CA GLY A 17 -3.20 -7.77 -4.49
C GLY A 17 -4.73 -7.73 -4.41
N ASN A 18 -5.27 -7.84 -3.20
CA ASN A 18 -6.68 -7.60 -2.93
C ASN A 18 -6.84 -6.15 -2.51
N TYR A 19 -7.71 -5.39 -3.19
CA TYR A 19 -7.99 -4.02 -2.77
C TYR A 19 -9.46 -3.79 -2.43
N HIS A 20 -9.73 -2.82 -1.57
CA HIS A 20 -11.06 -2.26 -1.38
C HIS A 20 -11.00 -0.75 -1.23
N LEU A 21 -12.09 -0.09 -1.64
CA LEU A 21 -12.32 1.33 -1.39
C LEU A 21 -13.39 1.42 -0.31
N SER A 22 -13.02 2.01 0.83
CA SER A 22 -13.93 2.26 1.94
C SER A 22 -14.87 3.44 1.62
N LYS A 23 -16.00 3.52 2.33
CA LYS A 23 -16.96 4.63 2.17
C LYS A 23 -16.37 6.00 2.51
N ASP A 24 -15.32 6.04 3.31
CA ASP A 24 -14.59 7.25 3.69
C ASP A 24 -13.53 7.68 2.65
N GLY A 25 -13.43 6.97 1.51
CA GLY A 25 -12.45 7.25 0.46
C GLY A 25 -11.08 6.62 0.70
N THR A 26 -10.89 5.82 1.74
CA THR A 26 -9.64 5.09 1.97
C THR A 26 -9.50 3.92 0.99
N PHE A 27 -8.37 3.88 0.29
CA PHE A 27 -7.92 2.73 -0.46
C PHE A 27 -7.09 1.82 0.44
N THR A 28 -7.52 0.57 0.57
CA THR A 28 -6.74 -0.47 1.26
C THR A 28 -6.28 -1.50 0.26
N LEU A 29 -5.00 -1.85 0.29
CA LEU A 29 -4.38 -2.91 -0.50
C LEU A 29 -3.77 -3.95 0.43
N LEU A 30 -4.20 -5.20 0.27
CA LEU A 30 -3.61 -6.37 0.92
C LEU A 30 -2.84 -7.17 -0.11
N THR A 31 -1.56 -7.39 0.14
CA THR A 31 -0.70 -8.21 -0.71
C THR A 31 -0.09 -9.32 0.14
N GLU A 32 -0.28 -10.57 -0.28
CA GLU A 32 0.28 -11.74 0.37
C GLU A 32 1.54 -12.19 -0.37
N TYR A 33 2.55 -12.55 0.40
CA TYR A 33 3.82 -13.11 -0.04
C TYR A 33 4.06 -14.43 0.69
N ASP A 34 4.94 -15.29 0.17
CA ASP A 34 5.22 -16.61 0.75
C ASP A 34 5.53 -16.58 2.25
N ARG A 35 6.22 -15.53 2.73
CA ARG A 35 6.67 -15.41 4.11
C ARG A 35 6.18 -14.17 4.83
N ALA A 36 5.44 -13.30 4.17
CA ALA A 36 4.99 -12.03 4.73
C ALA A 36 3.66 -11.58 4.12
N ALA A 37 2.97 -10.70 4.81
CA ALA A 37 1.80 -10.00 4.26
C ALA A 37 2.02 -8.50 4.41
N ALA A 38 1.67 -7.75 3.38
CA ALA A 38 1.67 -6.30 3.39
C ALA A 38 0.23 -5.77 3.36
N GLU A 39 -0.07 -4.83 4.25
CA GLU A 39 -1.30 -4.06 4.24
C GLU A 39 -0.93 -2.58 4.06
N GLU A 40 -1.47 -1.94 3.04
CA GLU A 40 -1.32 -0.50 2.80
C GLU A 40 -2.68 0.18 2.87
N ARG A 41 -2.75 1.31 3.55
CA ARG A 41 -3.92 2.19 3.62
C ARG A 41 -3.53 3.56 3.12
N ILE A 42 -4.22 4.03 2.08
CA ILE A 42 -3.92 5.25 1.35
C ILE A 42 -5.18 6.10 1.29
N TRP A 43 -5.08 7.37 1.67
CA TRP A 43 -6.19 8.31 1.56
C TRP A 43 -5.69 9.72 1.32
N PHE A 44 -6.56 10.56 0.76
CA PHE A 44 -6.32 11.98 0.59
C PHE A 44 -6.89 12.72 1.80
N ALA A 45 -6.04 13.37 2.58
CA ALA A 45 -6.47 14.28 3.65
C ALA A 45 -6.98 15.61 3.06
N THR A 46 -6.40 16.02 1.93
CA THR A 46 -6.87 17.11 1.07
C THR A 46 -6.60 16.72 -0.39
N PRO A 47 -7.11 17.45 -1.41
CA PRO A 47 -6.79 17.16 -2.81
C PRO A 47 -5.29 17.13 -3.17
N ASN A 48 -4.45 17.75 -2.34
CA ASN A 48 -3.01 17.91 -2.55
C ASN A 48 -2.14 17.22 -1.47
N LEU A 49 -2.75 16.53 -0.50
CA LEU A 49 -2.04 15.81 0.55
C LEU A 49 -2.58 14.39 0.66
N ARG A 50 -1.71 13.42 0.34
CA ARG A 50 -1.98 11.99 0.50
C ARG A 50 -1.23 11.46 1.71
N PHE A 51 -1.91 10.65 2.51
CA PHE A 51 -1.27 9.83 3.53
C PHE A 51 -1.25 8.38 3.10
N ARG A 52 -0.19 7.69 3.51
CA ARG A 52 -0.06 6.26 3.37
C ARG A 52 0.49 5.68 4.66
N VAL A 53 -0.17 4.64 5.16
CA VAL A 53 0.33 3.78 6.23
C VAL A 53 0.53 2.40 5.64
N SER A 54 1.65 1.76 5.95
CA SER A 54 1.89 0.37 5.59
C SER A 54 2.36 -0.46 6.77
N LEU A 55 1.94 -1.72 6.79
CA LEU A 55 2.39 -2.73 7.73
C LEU A 55 2.90 -3.94 6.95
N ILE A 56 4.11 -4.39 7.29
CA ILE A 56 4.63 -5.68 6.87
C ILE A 56 4.53 -6.61 8.08
N LYS A 57 3.82 -7.72 7.91
CA LYS A 57 3.61 -8.75 8.92
C LYS A 57 4.32 -10.04 8.48
N THR A 58 4.81 -10.82 9.43
CA THR A 58 5.25 -12.19 9.14
C THR A 58 4.06 -13.04 8.67
N SER A 59 4.32 -14.06 7.86
CA SER A 59 3.33 -15.05 7.39
C SER A 59 2.55 -15.74 8.52
N SER A 60 3.13 -15.84 9.71
CA SER A 60 2.45 -16.35 10.91
C SER A 60 1.43 -15.37 11.53
N GLY A 61 1.36 -14.12 11.06
CA GLY A 61 0.48 -13.07 11.58
C GLY A 61 0.82 -12.55 12.98
N GLN A 62 1.74 -13.20 13.69
CA GLN A 62 2.07 -12.96 15.10
C GLN A 62 3.10 -11.83 15.32
N GLY A 63 3.65 -11.23 14.26
CA GLY A 63 4.62 -10.14 14.36
C GLY A 63 4.49 -9.11 13.24
N VAL A 64 4.36 -7.83 13.61
CA VAL A 64 4.60 -6.71 12.69
C VAL A 64 6.11 -6.50 12.60
N THR A 65 6.70 -6.74 11.43
CA THR A 65 8.14 -6.56 11.23
C THR A 65 8.48 -5.11 10.91
N THR A 66 7.56 -4.39 10.28
CA THR A 66 7.78 -2.99 9.90
C THR A 66 6.45 -2.26 9.81
N ALA A 67 6.42 -1.06 10.37
CA ALA A 67 5.35 -0.08 10.15
C ALA A 67 5.97 1.15 9.49
N SER A 68 5.25 1.74 8.53
CA SER A 68 5.69 2.96 7.86
C SER A 68 4.54 3.95 7.73
N PHE A 69 4.87 5.22 7.86
CA PHE A 69 3.97 6.33 7.59
C PHE A 69 4.62 7.26 6.57
N SER A 70 3.84 7.69 5.58
CA SER A 70 4.27 8.63 4.55
C SER A 70 3.24 9.74 4.38
N SER A 71 3.73 10.98 4.32
CA SER A 71 2.98 12.16 3.92
C SER A 71 3.51 12.63 2.57
N GLU A 72 2.63 12.68 1.57
CA GLU A 72 2.99 12.91 0.17
C GLU A 72 2.21 14.12 -0.34
N ILE A 73 2.94 15.19 -0.68
CA ILE A 73 2.38 16.48 -1.09
C ILE A 73 2.48 16.59 -2.62
N ARG A 74 1.40 17.01 -3.27
CA ARG A 74 1.38 17.27 -4.72
C ARG A 74 2.24 18.48 -5.03
N ASP A 75 3.18 18.34 -5.97
CA ASP A 75 3.86 19.47 -6.59
C ASP A 75 2.88 20.24 -7.49
N LEU A 76 2.79 21.56 -7.29
CA LEU A 76 1.90 22.46 -8.03
C LEU A 76 2.66 23.35 -9.01
N SER A 77 3.98 23.21 -9.10
CA SER A 77 4.74 23.89 -10.13
C SER A 77 4.30 23.38 -11.51
N GLN A 78 4.12 24.30 -12.46
CA GLN A 78 3.99 23.93 -13.87
C GLN A 78 5.40 23.66 -14.36
N SER A 79 5.64 22.46 -14.87
CA SER A 79 6.80 22.19 -15.71
C SER A 79 6.63 22.99 -17.00
N ASP A 80 7.51 23.98 -17.21
CA ASP A 80 7.66 24.69 -18.49
C ASP A 80 8.03 23.73 -19.63
#